data_AF-A0A1F8MI70-F1
#
_entry.id   AF-A0A1F8MI70-F1
#
_cell.length_a   1.000
_cell.length_b   1.000
_cell.length_c   1.000
_cell.angle_alpha   90.00
_cell.angle_beta   90.00
_cell.angle_gamma   90.00
#
_symmetry.space_group_name_H-M   'P 1'
#
loop_
_entity.id
_entity.type
_entity.pdbx_description
1 polymer ?
#
loop_
_entity_poly.entity_id
_entity_poly.type
_entity_poly.pdbx_seq_one_letter_code
_entity_poly.pdbx_strand_id
1 'polypeptide(L)'
;MKQITFLCCIAILLTACSPSPQEMVNSWQEALNKGDINAALSFLAEDAKVTIVPPAEGDGVYNGHTEIRGWYETIVAGKGSGSLRDCETASETITCLSTYSDEGLKAMGVDFIEGEWLASVRDGKIQSYTFTITPDSLAKFPAPDSSPIEALAGLVDDVIGTWWFSRGGVMIEFKADGTYRAFSGSSNIGQVDSGNYDFDVGKITFTNATTCGDKPATYEAFVTTEAGNRISLRMNLVDSDLCKDRMEALSVIGKYYNP
;
A
#
# COMPACT_ATOMS: atom_id res chain seq x y z
N MET A 1 -44.26 47.12 56.96
CA MET A 1 -42.90 47.02 56.38
C MET A 1 -42.47 45.56 56.46
N LYS A 2 -42.99 44.73 55.54
CA LYS A 2 -42.31 44.11 54.37
C LYS A 2 -41.12 43.21 54.73
N GLN A 3 -41.44 41.94 54.93
CA GLN A 3 -40.55 40.78 54.77
C GLN A 3 -39.96 40.80 53.36
N ILE A 4 -38.63 40.75 53.25
CA ILE A 4 -37.90 40.53 52.00
C ILE A 4 -37.01 39.32 52.19
N THR A 5 -37.51 38.20 51.65
CA THR A 5 -36.80 37.30 50.73
C THR A 5 -35.48 36.69 51.20
N PHE A 6 -35.64 35.55 51.87
CA PHE A 6 -34.68 34.47 51.99
C PHE A 6 -34.64 33.70 50.66
N LEU A 7 -33.75 34.06 49.73
CA LEU A 7 -33.55 33.29 48.48
C LEU A 7 -32.15 33.56 47.90
N CYS A 8 -31.12 33.06 48.57
CA CYS A 8 -29.76 33.08 48.04
C CYS A 8 -29.09 31.74 48.38
N CYS A 9 -28.57 31.07 47.34
CA CYS A 9 -27.62 29.96 47.40
C CYS A 9 -28.15 28.51 47.57
N ILE A 10 -29.04 28.07 46.67
CA ILE A 10 -29.10 26.65 46.25
C ILE A 10 -28.89 26.60 44.73
N ALA A 11 -27.65 26.79 44.29
CA ALA A 11 -27.27 26.72 42.88
C ALA A 11 -25.83 26.19 42.71
N ILE A 12 -25.41 25.28 43.59
CA ILE A 12 -24.10 24.62 43.51
C ILE A 12 -24.36 23.15 43.79
N LEU A 13 -23.81 22.26 42.93
CA LEU A 13 -23.85 20.79 42.98
C LEU A 13 -24.91 20.06 42.13
N LEU A 14 -25.27 20.59 40.96
CA LEU A 14 -25.50 19.71 39.81
C LEU A 14 -24.16 19.53 39.08
N THR A 15 -23.19 18.90 39.75
CA THR A 15 -22.14 18.18 39.02
C THR A 15 -22.87 17.04 38.32
N ALA A 16 -23.31 17.31 37.08
CA ALA A 16 -23.86 16.29 36.21
C ALA A 16 -22.88 15.11 36.23
N CYS A 17 -23.37 13.95 36.65
CA CYS A 17 -22.62 12.70 36.71
C CYS A 17 -22.45 12.21 35.27
N SER A 18 -21.69 12.96 34.47
CA SER A 18 -21.29 12.51 33.14
C SER A 18 -20.24 11.41 33.33
N PRO A 19 -20.36 10.28 32.60
CA PRO A 19 -19.36 9.23 32.67
C PRO A 19 -17.98 9.80 32.35
N SER A 20 -16.96 9.27 33.02
CA SER A 20 -15.58 9.65 32.73
C SER A 20 -15.26 9.41 31.24
N PRO A 21 -14.34 10.18 30.65
CA PRO A 21 -13.93 9.97 29.26
C PRO A 21 -13.53 8.52 28.96
N GLN A 22 -12.89 7.84 29.92
CA GLN A 22 -12.53 6.43 29.81
C GLN A 22 -13.75 5.49 29.83
N GLU A 23 -14.72 5.70 30.72
CA GLU A 23 -15.97 4.91 30.73
C GLU A 23 -16.76 5.07 29.43
N MET A 24 -16.79 6.27 28.87
CA MET A 24 -17.39 6.55 27.56
C MET A 24 -16.70 5.76 26.44
N VAL A 25 -15.37 5.80 26.38
CA VAL A 25 -14.59 5.06 25.37
C VAL A 25 -14.76 3.54 25.54
N ASN A 26 -14.80 3.03 26.77
CA ASN A 26 -15.08 1.61 27.02
C ASN A 26 -16.49 1.22 26.54
N SER A 27 -17.48 2.08 26.77
CA SER A 27 -18.86 1.85 26.30
C SER A 27 -18.96 1.87 24.78
N TRP A 28 -18.20 2.74 24.12
CA TRP A 28 -18.06 2.76 22.66
C TRP A 28 -17.48 1.44 22.14
N GLN A 29 -16.36 0.98 22.71
CA GLN A 29 -15.73 -0.29 22.30
C GLN A 29 -16.66 -1.48 22.54
N GLU A 30 -17.40 -1.49 23.65
CA GLU A 30 -18.38 -2.53 23.96
C GLU A 30 -19.53 -2.55 22.95
N ALA A 31 -20.06 -1.38 22.57
CA ALA A 31 -21.10 -1.26 21.54
C ALA A 31 -20.60 -1.81 20.19
N LEU A 32 -19.37 -1.46 19.79
CA LEU A 32 -18.78 -1.94 18.55
C LEU A 32 -18.55 -3.46 18.58
N ASN A 33 -18.05 -4.01 19.69
CA ASN A 33 -17.87 -5.46 19.87
C ASN A 33 -19.19 -6.24 19.83
N LYS A 34 -20.31 -5.61 20.21
CA LYS A 34 -21.66 -6.20 20.10
C LYS A 34 -22.26 -6.07 18.70
N GLY A 35 -21.58 -5.37 17.80
CA GLY A 35 -22.11 -5.01 16.48
C GLY A 35 -23.22 -3.97 16.51
N ASP A 36 -23.40 -3.24 17.61
CA ASP A 36 -24.38 -2.16 17.71
C ASP A 36 -23.79 -0.85 17.15
N ILE A 37 -23.80 -0.76 15.82
CA ILE A 37 -23.23 0.37 15.07
C ILE A 37 -23.90 1.70 15.46
N ASN A 38 -25.22 1.68 15.72
CA ASN A 38 -25.93 2.90 16.10
C ASN A 38 -25.55 3.38 17.50
N ALA A 39 -25.43 2.46 18.46
CA ALA A 39 -24.92 2.81 19.78
C ALA A 39 -23.46 3.28 19.70
N ALA A 40 -22.60 2.62 18.92
CA ALA A 40 -21.21 3.03 18.73
C ALA A 40 -21.11 4.45 18.15
N LEU A 41 -21.82 4.75 17.06
CA LEU A 41 -21.86 6.09 16.45
C LEU A 41 -22.40 7.16 17.40
N SER A 42 -23.26 6.79 18.36
CA SER A 42 -23.78 7.73 19.36
C SER A 42 -22.70 8.27 20.31
N PHE A 43 -21.52 7.65 20.39
CA PHE A 43 -20.39 8.17 21.17
C PHE A 43 -19.52 9.16 20.38
N LEU A 44 -19.72 9.26 19.06
CA LEU A 44 -18.92 10.11 18.17
C LEU A 44 -19.62 11.44 17.90
N ALA A 45 -18.84 12.51 17.70
CA ALA A 45 -19.33 13.74 17.11
C ALA A 45 -19.83 13.48 15.67
N GLU A 46 -20.77 14.29 15.17
CA GLU A 46 -21.37 14.09 13.84
C GLU A 46 -20.34 14.20 12.72
N ASP A 47 -19.38 15.10 12.88
CA ASP A 47 -18.23 15.38 12.01
C ASP A 47 -16.94 14.68 12.47
N ALA A 48 -17.05 13.63 13.31
CA ALA A 48 -15.89 12.94 13.84
C ALA A 48 -14.97 12.36 12.76
N LYS A 49 -13.69 12.18 13.09
CA LYS A 49 -12.68 11.60 12.19
C LYS A 49 -12.06 10.32 12.74
N VAL A 50 -11.98 9.28 11.92
CA VAL A 50 -11.27 8.04 12.23
C VAL A 50 -10.06 7.90 11.31
N THR A 51 -8.93 7.44 11.83
CA THR A 51 -7.72 7.20 11.04
C THR A 51 -7.06 5.88 11.42
N ILE A 52 -6.70 5.06 10.42
CA ILE A 52 -6.01 3.78 10.59
C ILE A 52 -4.62 3.88 9.95
N VAL A 53 -3.58 3.54 10.70
CA VAL A 53 -2.18 3.68 10.25
C VAL A 53 -1.41 2.38 10.46
N PRO A 54 -0.80 1.79 9.40
CA PRO A 54 -1.01 2.12 7.99
C PRO A 54 -2.46 1.82 7.53
N PRO A 55 -2.92 2.43 6.42
CA PRO A 55 -4.25 2.14 5.88
C PRO A 55 -4.33 0.69 5.42
N ALA A 56 -5.42 0.00 5.74
CA ALA A 56 -5.71 -1.33 5.18
C ALA A 56 -6.16 -1.22 3.72
N GLU A 57 -7.02 -0.24 3.43
CA GLU A 57 -7.51 0.12 2.09
C GLU A 57 -7.65 1.63 1.98
N GLY A 58 -7.52 2.17 0.76
CA GLY A 58 -7.67 3.61 0.50
C GLY A 58 -6.62 4.47 1.23
N ASP A 59 -7.04 5.63 1.73
CA ASP A 59 -6.20 6.54 2.52
C ASP A 59 -6.25 6.28 4.04
N GLY A 60 -7.10 5.34 4.49
CA GLY A 60 -7.29 5.00 5.90
C GLY A 60 -7.98 6.09 6.72
N VAL A 61 -8.66 7.04 6.09
CA VAL A 61 -9.34 8.16 6.75
C VAL A 61 -10.84 8.10 6.51
N TYR A 62 -11.63 8.18 7.58
CA TYR A 62 -13.10 8.19 7.52
C TYR A 62 -13.64 9.43 8.24
N ASN A 63 -14.45 10.23 7.56
CA ASN A 63 -14.95 11.52 8.01
C ASN A 63 -16.48 11.50 8.16
N GLY A 64 -16.94 11.89 9.35
CA GLY A 64 -18.34 11.96 9.71
C GLY A 64 -19.02 10.59 9.83
N HIS A 65 -20.25 10.60 10.36
CA HIS A 65 -20.98 9.37 10.65
C HIS A 65 -21.23 8.48 9.44
N THR A 66 -21.39 9.03 8.23
CA THR A 66 -21.64 8.22 7.03
C THR A 66 -20.45 7.33 6.67
N GLU A 67 -19.24 7.89 6.59
CA GLU A 67 -18.04 7.11 6.25
C GLU A 67 -17.66 6.16 7.39
N ILE A 68 -17.76 6.63 8.64
CA ILE A 68 -17.46 5.81 9.82
C ILE A 68 -18.45 4.66 9.97
N ARG A 69 -19.73 4.87 9.61
CA ARG A 69 -20.72 3.77 9.56
C ARG A 69 -20.28 2.70 8.59
N GLY A 70 -19.89 3.06 7.36
CA GLY A 70 -19.41 2.09 6.37
C GLY A 70 -18.22 1.29 6.90
N TRP A 71 -17.28 1.95 7.58
CA TRP A 71 -16.16 1.29 8.26
C TRP A 71 -16.59 0.37 9.42
N TYR A 72 -17.55 0.76 10.26
CA TYR A 72 -18.06 -0.13 11.31
C TYR A 72 -18.82 -1.32 10.74
N GLU A 73 -19.52 -1.15 9.62
CA GLU A 73 -20.18 -2.26 8.93
C GLU A 73 -19.18 -3.32 8.45
N THR A 74 -17.99 -2.92 7.95
CA THR A 74 -16.93 -3.89 7.58
C THR A 74 -16.37 -4.60 8.81
N ILE A 75 -16.12 -3.87 9.91
CA ILE A 75 -15.67 -4.48 11.18
C ILE A 75 -16.68 -5.53 11.65
N VAL A 76 -17.97 -5.20 11.69
CA VAL A 76 -19.01 -6.13 12.16
C VAL A 76 -19.16 -7.31 11.22
N ALA A 77 -19.12 -7.09 9.90
CA ALA A 77 -19.16 -8.16 8.91
C ALA A 77 -17.99 -9.14 9.05
N GLY A 78 -16.79 -8.64 9.37
CA GLY A 78 -15.61 -9.45 9.67
C GLY A 78 -15.61 -10.10 11.06
N LYS A 79 -16.67 -9.89 11.86
CA LYS A 79 -16.75 -10.28 13.28
C LYS A 79 -15.56 -9.73 14.09
N GLY A 80 -15.20 -8.50 13.77
CA GLY A 80 -14.14 -7.76 14.42
C GLY A 80 -14.45 -7.54 15.90
N SER A 81 -13.42 -7.65 16.72
CA SER A 81 -13.46 -7.45 18.16
C SER A 81 -12.19 -6.78 18.60
N GLY A 82 -12.30 -5.86 19.56
CA GLY A 82 -11.15 -5.17 20.12
C GLY A 82 -11.24 -4.98 21.62
N SER A 83 -10.11 -4.61 22.20
CA SER A 83 -10.03 -4.24 23.62
C SER A 83 -9.10 -3.05 23.79
N LEU A 84 -9.40 -2.22 24.80
CA LEU A 84 -8.59 -1.09 25.20
C LEU A 84 -8.06 -1.34 26.60
N ARG A 85 -6.76 -1.14 26.80
CA ARG A 85 -6.07 -1.29 28.07
C ARG A 85 -5.02 -0.21 28.25
N ASP A 86 -4.49 -0.09 29.47
CA ASP A 86 -3.38 0.81 29.79
C ASP A 86 -3.65 2.25 29.34
N CYS A 87 -4.90 2.71 29.55
CA CYS A 87 -5.34 4.02 29.07
C CYS A 87 -4.82 5.16 29.95
N GLU A 88 -4.25 6.17 29.33
CA GLU A 88 -3.83 7.43 29.93
C GLU A 88 -4.72 8.57 29.43
N THR A 89 -5.16 9.44 30.34
CA THR A 89 -5.96 10.62 29.99
C THR A 89 -5.16 11.89 30.29
N ALA A 90 -4.99 12.73 29.27
CA ALA A 90 -4.36 14.04 29.38
C ALA A 90 -5.29 15.11 28.79
N SER A 91 -5.92 15.93 29.65
CA SER A 91 -6.88 16.95 29.24
C SER A 91 -8.04 16.37 28.40
N GLU A 92 -8.07 16.65 27.09
CA GLU A 92 -9.09 16.20 26.15
C GLU A 92 -8.64 14.96 25.36
N THR A 93 -7.44 14.43 25.62
CA THR A 93 -6.91 13.27 24.89
C THR A 93 -6.87 12.01 25.74
N ILE A 94 -7.20 10.88 25.13
CA ILE A 94 -7.07 9.55 25.72
C ILE A 94 -6.16 8.73 24.81
N THR A 95 -5.11 8.15 25.37
CA THR A 95 -4.25 7.19 24.69
C THR A 95 -4.43 5.83 25.35
N CYS A 96 -4.68 4.79 24.59
CA CYS A 96 -4.80 3.42 25.08
C CYS A 96 -3.95 2.50 24.22
N LEU A 97 -3.54 1.37 24.79
CA LEU A 97 -3.11 0.23 24.01
C LEU A 97 -4.34 -0.55 23.55
N SER A 98 -4.46 -0.78 22.25
CA SER A 98 -5.61 -1.41 21.63
C SER A 98 -5.22 -2.72 20.96
N THR A 99 -6.02 -3.77 21.16
CA THR A 99 -5.94 -4.99 20.36
C THR A 99 -7.14 -5.09 19.43
N TYR A 100 -6.96 -5.70 18.27
CA TYR A 100 -8.01 -5.94 17.29
C TYR A 100 -7.84 -7.33 16.65
N SER A 101 -8.94 -8.05 16.48
CA SER A 101 -9.01 -9.38 15.89
C SER A 101 -10.30 -9.53 15.09
N ASP A 102 -10.24 -10.17 13.92
CA ASP A 102 -11.40 -10.47 13.07
C ASP A 102 -11.21 -11.84 12.38
N GLU A 103 -12.18 -12.30 11.58
CA GLU A 103 -12.07 -13.56 10.84
C GLU A 103 -11.06 -13.52 9.68
N GLY A 104 -10.83 -12.35 9.08
CA GLY A 104 -9.87 -12.17 7.97
C GLY A 104 -8.42 -12.31 8.44
N LEU A 105 -8.07 -11.67 9.56
CA LEU A 105 -6.79 -11.80 10.25
C LEU A 105 -6.53 -13.27 10.60
N LYS A 106 -7.52 -13.95 11.20
CA LYS A 106 -7.41 -15.37 11.56
C LYS A 106 -7.22 -16.26 10.34
N ALA A 107 -7.89 -15.97 9.24
CA ALA A 107 -7.71 -16.70 7.98
C ALA A 107 -6.28 -16.56 7.42
N MET A 108 -5.59 -15.44 7.71
CA MET A 108 -4.18 -15.21 7.37
C MET A 108 -3.19 -15.76 8.41
N GLY A 109 -3.66 -16.44 9.46
CA GLY A 109 -2.80 -16.94 10.54
C GLY A 109 -2.38 -15.88 11.56
N VAL A 110 -3.06 -14.72 11.58
CA VAL A 110 -2.83 -13.63 12.53
C VAL A 110 -3.96 -13.62 13.56
N ASP A 111 -3.66 -13.97 14.81
CA ASP A 111 -4.70 -14.02 15.86
C ASP A 111 -5.26 -12.63 16.18
N PHE A 112 -4.38 -11.64 16.32
CA PHE A 112 -4.73 -10.25 16.57
C PHE A 112 -3.58 -9.31 16.18
N ILE A 113 -3.94 -8.07 15.89
CA ILE A 113 -3.02 -6.92 15.81
C ILE A 113 -3.15 -6.06 17.07
N GLU A 114 -2.07 -5.39 17.41
CA GLU A 114 -1.97 -4.44 18.51
C GLU A 114 -1.50 -3.10 17.96
N GLY A 115 -1.96 -2.02 18.57
CA GLY A 115 -1.63 -0.66 18.18
C GLY A 115 -1.97 0.36 19.25
N GLU A 116 -1.43 1.56 19.10
CA GLU A 116 -1.83 2.70 19.91
C GLU A 116 -3.17 3.24 19.41
N TRP A 117 -4.12 3.42 20.31
CA TRP A 117 -5.38 4.11 20.05
C TRP A 117 -5.35 5.47 20.73
N LEU A 118 -5.34 6.53 19.95
CA LEU A 118 -5.28 7.92 20.42
C LEU A 118 -6.58 8.64 20.03
N ALA A 119 -7.33 9.13 20.99
CA ALA A 119 -8.57 9.86 20.76
C ALA A 119 -8.59 11.25 21.36
N SER A 120 -9.33 12.14 20.72
CA SER A 120 -9.72 13.45 21.25
C SER A 120 -11.19 13.40 21.67
N VAL A 121 -11.48 13.82 22.89
CA VAL A 121 -12.81 13.82 23.50
C VAL A 121 -13.18 15.23 23.93
N ARG A 122 -14.32 15.72 23.46
CA ARG A 122 -14.89 17.02 23.84
C ARG A 122 -16.40 16.93 23.92
N ASP A 123 -17.01 17.61 24.88
CA ASP A 123 -18.46 17.66 25.10
C ASP A 123 -19.10 16.26 25.24
N GLY A 124 -18.36 15.33 25.85
CA GLY A 124 -18.81 13.94 26.02
C GLY A 124 -18.94 13.15 24.72
N LYS A 125 -18.18 13.56 23.68
CA LYS A 125 -18.13 12.90 22.38
C LYS A 125 -16.69 12.69 21.93
N ILE A 126 -16.45 11.58 21.24
CA ILE A 126 -15.20 11.34 20.51
C ILE A 126 -15.22 12.21 19.25
N GLN A 127 -14.32 13.17 19.21
CA GLN A 127 -14.13 14.09 18.07
C GLN A 127 -13.27 13.42 16.99
N SER A 128 -12.27 12.65 17.41
CA SER A 128 -11.46 11.85 16.49
C SER A 128 -10.78 10.72 17.22
N TYR A 129 -10.42 9.66 16.51
CA TYR A 129 -9.41 8.72 16.98
C TYR A 129 -8.50 8.21 15.85
N THR A 130 -7.26 7.89 16.22
CA THR A 130 -6.28 7.23 15.36
C THR A 130 -5.90 5.90 15.96
N PHE A 131 -5.90 4.83 15.18
CA PHE A 131 -5.31 3.54 15.53
C PHE A 131 -4.03 3.32 14.74
N THR A 132 -2.90 3.32 15.44
CA THR A 132 -1.56 3.12 14.86
C THR A 132 -1.08 1.73 15.19
N ILE A 133 -1.07 0.84 14.18
CA ILE A 133 -0.64 -0.55 14.31
C ILE A 133 0.86 -0.60 14.62
N THR A 134 1.25 -1.42 15.59
CA THR A 134 2.66 -1.57 15.96
C THR A 134 3.47 -2.27 14.85
N PRO A 135 4.78 -1.97 14.71
CA PRO A 135 5.66 -2.70 13.81
C PRO A 135 5.63 -4.21 14.02
N ASP A 136 5.58 -4.67 15.28
CA ASP A 136 5.50 -6.08 15.64
C ASP A 136 4.21 -6.74 15.13
N SER A 137 3.09 -6.00 15.11
CA SER A 137 1.84 -6.51 14.53
C SER A 137 1.86 -6.50 13.01
N LEU A 138 2.49 -5.51 12.38
CA LEU A 138 2.68 -5.49 10.92
C LEU A 138 3.59 -6.64 10.45
N ALA A 139 4.58 -7.02 11.24
CA ALA A 139 5.47 -8.14 10.94
C ALA A 139 4.78 -9.51 10.96
N LYS A 140 3.54 -9.61 11.47
CA LYS A 140 2.74 -10.85 11.46
C LYS A 140 2.12 -11.13 10.09
N PHE A 141 1.97 -10.12 9.24
CA PHE A 141 1.41 -10.30 7.91
C PHE A 141 2.47 -10.86 6.96
N PRO A 142 2.08 -11.74 6.02
CA PRO A 142 2.96 -12.06 4.90
C PRO A 142 3.33 -10.76 4.17
N ALA A 143 4.54 -10.69 3.62
CA ALA A 143 4.88 -9.60 2.72
C ALA A 143 3.80 -9.54 1.62
N PRO A 144 3.37 -8.34 1.20
CA PRO A 144 2.38 -8.23 0.15
C PRO A 144 2.84 -9.05 -1.05
N ASP A 145 1.95 -9.89 -1.60
CA ASP A 145 2.21 -10.61 -2.83
C ASP A 145 2.60 -9.57 -3.88
N SER A 146 3.88 -9.55 -4.23
CA SER A 146 4.39 -8.59 -5.18
C SER A 146 3.86 -9.01 -6.55
N SER A 147 2.70 -8.53 -6.94
CA SER A 147 2.21 -8.79 -8.28
C SER A 147 3.19 -8.17 -9.29
N PRO A 148 3.50 -8.88 -10.39
CA PRO A 148 4.30 -8.32 -11.46
C PRO A 148 3.68 -7.02 -12.00
N ILE A 149 4.43 -5.91 -11.95
CA ILE A 149 4.04 -4.62 -12.52
C ILE A 149 4.82 -4.44 -13.81
N GLU A 150 4.14 -4.31 -14.94
CA GLU A 150 4.75 -3.93 -16.21
C GLU A 150 4.58 -2.42 -16.45
N ALA A 151 5.68 -1.73 -16.73
CA ALA A 151 5.69 -0.32 -17.05
C ALA A 151 6.69 -0.03 -18.18
N LEU A 152 6.51 1.10 -18.86
CA LEU A 152 7.51 1.62 -19.79
C LEU A 152 8.80 1.92 -18.99
N ALA A 153 9.95 1.51 -19.50
CA ALA A 153 11.24 1.77 -18.86
C ALA A 153 11.45 3.28 -18.68
N GLY A 154 11.65 3.74 -17.45
CA GLY A 154 11.82 5.15 -17.14
C GLY A 154 13.28 5.60 -17.28
N LEU A 155 14.21 4.69 -17.01
CA LEU A 155 15.65 4.94 -16.99
C LEU A 155 16.39 3.83 -17.75
N VAL A 156 17.62 4.12 -18.21
CA VAL A 156 18.48 3.11 -18.84
C VAL A 156 18.78 1.96 -17.88
N ASP A 157 18.85 2.24 -16.58
CA ASP A 157 19.06 1.23 -15.54
C ASP A 157 17.95 0.17 -15.51
N ASP A 158 16.74 0.47 -15.98
CA ASP A 158 15.65 -0.51 -16.02
C ASP A 158 15.93 -1.63 -17.04
N VAL A 159 16.71 -1.34 -18.09
CA VAL A 159 16.98 -2.26 -19.21
C VAL A 159 18.37 -2.90 -19.17
N ILE A 160 19.29 -2.37 -18.35
CA ILE A 160 20.64 -2.94 -18.18
C ILE A 160 20.57 -4.34 -17.57
N GLY A 161 21.21 -5.30 -18.21
CA GLY A 161 21.24 -6.70 -17.77
C GLY A 161 21.19 -7.65 -18.96
N THR A 162 21.13 -8.95 -18.65
CA THR A 162 21.02 -10.00 -19.67
C THR A 162 19.58 -10.49 -19.75
N TRP A 163 19.05 -10.59 -20.96
CA TRP A 163 17.66 -10.96 -21.22
C TRP A 163 17.59 -12.11 -22.20
N TRP A 164 16.89 -13.18 -21.84
CA TRP A 164 16.69 -14.36 -22.69
C TRP A 164 15.43 -14.23 -23.55
N PHE A 165 15.62 -14.15 -24.86
CA PHE A 165 14.55 -14.12 -25.87
C PHE A 165 14.41 -15.49 -26.53
N SER A 166 13.38 -16.23 -26.14
CA SER A 166 13.21 -17.64 -26.51
C SER A 166 13.00 -17.90 -28.00
N ARG A 167 12.35 -16.97 -28.72
CA ARG A 167 12.04 -17.15 -30.14
C ARG A 167 13.28 -17.04 -31.04
N GLY A 168 14.21 -16.17 -30.69
CA GLY A 168 15.51 -16.10 -31.35
C GLY A 168 16.53 -17.09 -30.78
N GLY A 169 16.24 -17.70 -29.63
CA GLY A 169 17.22 -18.50 -28.91
C GLY A 169 18.46 -17.68 -28.52
N VAL A 170 18.28 -16.39 -28.21
CA VAL A 170 19.38 -15.45 -27.93
C VAL A 170 19.25 -14.82 -26.54
N MET A 171 20.40 -14.64 -25.89
CA MET A 171 20.52 -13.75 -24.74
C MET A 171 21.04 -12.40 -25.23
N ILE A 172 20.44 -11.30 -24.79
CA ILE A 172 20.90 -9.95 -25.11
C ILE A 172 21.31 -9.27 -23.80
N GLU A 173 22.59 -8.88 -23.70
CA GLU A 173 23.14 -8.08 -22.62
C GLU A 173 23.15 -6.61 -23.02
N PHE A 174 22.44 -5.74 -22.28
CA PHE A 174 22.52 -4.28 -22.41
C PHE A 174 23.42 -3.69 -21.31
N LYS A 175 24.26 -2.72 -21.65
CA LYS A 175 25.23 -2.09 -20.74
C LYS A 175 25.03 -0.59 -20.63
N ALA A 176 25.37 -0.05 -19.47
CA ALA A 176 25.27 1.39 -19.17
C ALA A 176 26.02 2.30 -20.16
N ASP A 177 27.04 1.79 -20.85
CA ASP A 177 27.83 2.52 -21.83
C ASP A 177 27.17 2.63 -23.21
N GLY A 178 25.91 2.18 -23.36
CA GLY A 178 25.19 2.20 -24.62
C GLY A 178 25.63 1.09 -25.58
N THR A 179 26.30 0.05 -25.10
CA THR A 179 26.64 -1.14 -25.90
C THR A 179 25.75 -2.33 -25.56
N TYR A 180 25.53 -3.20 -26.55
CA TYR A 180 24.87 -4.48 -26.33
C TYR A 180 25.66 -5.66 -26.92
N ARG A 181 25.43 -6.85 -26.38
CA ARG A 181 25.92 -8.11 -26.92
C ARG A 181 24.80 -9.12 -27.02
N ALA A 182 24.71 -9.85 -28.13
CA ALA A 182 23.81 -10.98 -28.26
C ALA A 182 24.61 -12.28 -28.31
N PHE A 183 24.15 -13.29 -27.57
CA PHE A 183 24.76 -14.61 -27.48
C PHE A 183 23.75 -15.68 -27.90
N SER A 184 24.21 -16.73 -28.58
CA SER A 184 23.37 -17.92 -28.77
C SER A 184 23.16 -18.62 -27.43
N GLY A 185 21.92 -19.00 -27.11
CA GLY A 185 21.61 -19.84 -25.95
C GLY A 185 21.82 -21.35 -26.18
N SER A 186 22.45 -21.75 -27.30
CA SER A 186 22.79 -23.15 -27.57
C SER A 186 24.14 -23.54 -26.93
N SER A 187 24.45 -24.84 -26.87
CA SER A 187 25.68 -25.41 -26.28
C SER A 187 27.00 -24.91 -26.89
N ASN A 188 26.94 -24.16 -28.00
CA ASN A 188 28.05 -23.38 -28.54
C ASN A 188 27.81 -21.89 -28.25
N ILE A 189 28.08 -21.47 -27.01
CA ILE A 189 27.90 -20.09 -26.54
C ILE A 189 28.92 -19.19 -27.23
N GLY A 190 28.55 -18.70 -28.40
CA GLY A 190 29.28 -17.66 -29.13
C GLY A 190 28.48 -16.37 -29.13
N GLN A 191 29.19 -15.24 -29.11
CA GLN A 191 28.62 -13.94 -29.45
C GLN A 191 28.14 -13.99 -30.91
N VAL A 192 26.86 -13.75 -31.14
CA VAL A 192 26.22 -13.78 -32.47
C VAL A 192 25.96 -12.39 -33.02
N ASP A 193 25.93 -11.37 -32.15
CA ASP A 193 25.84 -9.98 -32.55
C ASP A 193 26.37 -9.05 -31.44
N SER A 194 26.68 -7.82 -31.80
CA SER A 194 27.00 -6.74 -30.85
C SER A 194 26.89 -5.40 -31.54
N GLY A 195 26.66 -4.36 -30.77
CA GLY A 195 26.65 -3.00 -31.28
C GLY A 195 26.35 -1.99 -30.20
N ASN A 196 25.77 -0.88 -30.64
CA ASN A 196 25.41 0.27 -29.86
C ASN A 196 23.90 0.45 -29.87
N TYR A 197 23.40 0.98 -28.76
CA TYR A 197 22.03 1.42 -28.63
C TYR A 197 21.99 2.78 -27.91
N ASP A 198 21.01 3.58 -28.29
CA ASP A 198 20.61 4.78 -27.55
C ASP A 198 19.36 4.46 -26.74
N PHE A 199 19.26 5.07 -25.54
CA PHE A 199 18.07 5.01 -24.72
C PHE A 199 17.48 6.42 -24.55
N ASP A 200 16.21 6.58 -24.89
CA ASP A 200 15.46 7.81 -24.68
C ASP A 200 14.05 7.49 -24.20
N VAL A 201 13.76 7.80 -22.93
CA VAL A 201 12.45 7.68 -22.26
C VAL A 201 11.65 6.46 -22.72
N GLY A 202 12.09 5.28 -22.31
CA GLY A 202 11.39 4.04 -22.61
C GLY A 202 11.59 3.52 -24.02
N LYS A 203 12.43 4.15 -24.83
CA LYS A 203 12.79 3.68 -26.16
C LYS A 203 14.24 3.25 -26.23
N ILE A 204 14.47 2.08 -26.79
CA ILE A 204 15.79 1.59 -27.18
C ILE A 204 15.90 1.72 -28.70
N THR A 205 16.87 2.48 -29.17
CA THR A 205 17.22 2.59 -30.59
C THR A 205 18.54 1.88 -30.82
N PHE A 206 18.50 0.75 -31.52
CA PHE A 206 19.72 0.11 -32.01
C PHE A 206 20.30 0.99 -33.12
N THR A 207 21.55 1.44 -32.98
CA THR A 207 22.17 2.39 -33.92
C THR A 207 23.14 1.70 -34.87
N ASN A 208 23.86 0.68 -34.38
CA ASN A 208 24.70 -0.17 -35.19
C ASN A 208 24.65 -1.62 -34.66
N ALA A 209 25.04 -2.56 -35.51
CA ALA A 209 25.12 -3.98 -35.18
C ALA A 209 26.10 -4.68 -36.11
N THR A 210 26.85 -5.66 -35.61
CA THR A 210 27.72 -6.50 -36.45
C THR A 210 26.90 -7.28 -37.49
N THR A 211 25.76 -7.85 -37.09
CA THR A 211 24.95 -8.72 -37.95
C THR A 211 23.88 -7.95 -38.73
N CYS A 212 23.29 -6.91 -38.14
CA CYS A 212 22.29 -6.08 -38.82
C CYS A 212 22.88 -4.94 -39.67
N GLY A 213 24.18 -4.63 -39.51
CA GLY A 213 24.83 -3.48 -40.16
C GLY A 213 24.22 -2.14 -39.75
N ASP A 214 24.25 -1.16 -40.66
CA ASP A 214 23.70 0.20 -40.47
C ASP A 214 22.17 0.25 -40.67
N LYS A 215 21.45 -0.69 -40.06
CA LYS A 215 19.99 -0.77 -40.08
C LYS A 215 19.46 -0.43 -38.69
N PRO A 216 19.27 0.85 -38.36
CA PRO A 216 18.75 1.21 -37.06
C PRO A 216 17.28 0.81 -36.92
N ALA A 217 16.86 0.54 -35.69
CA ALA A 217 15.45 0.31 -35.34
C ALA A 217 15.18 0.71 -33.90
N THR A 218 13.96 1.19 -33.65
CA THR A 218 13.52 1.71 -32.35
C THR A 218 12.39 0.85 -31.78
N TYR A 219 12.51 0.53 -30.50
CA TYR A 219 11.54 -0.24 -29.74
C TYR A 219 11.15 0.51 -28.48
N GLU A 220 9.87 0.49 -28.11
CA GLU A 220 9.44 0.77 -26.75
C GLU A 220 9.76 -0.43 -25.86
N ALA A 221 10.47 -0.18 -24.77
CA ALA A 221 10.91 -1.15 -23.78
C ALA A 221 9.98 -1.09 -22.57
N PHE A 222 9.28 -2.18 -22.30
CA PHE A 222 8.45 -2.38 -21.12
C PHE A 222 9.14 -3.37 -20.19
N VAL A 223 9.37 -2.97 -18.95
CA VAL A 223 10.00 -3.80 -17.93
C VAL A 223 8.95 -4.25 -16.94
N THR A 224 8.92 -5.55 -16.67
CA THR A 224 8.10 -6.12 -15.61
C THR A 224 8.95 -6.32 -14.37
N THR A 225 8.49 -5.80 -13.24
CA THR A 225 9.14 -5.96 -11.94
C THR A 225 8.25 -6.68 -10.94
N GLU A 226 8.85 -7.51 -10.10
CA GLU A 226 8.23 -8.24 -9.00
C GLU A 226 9.11 -8.10 -7.75
N ALA A 227 8.54 -7.55 -6.67
CA ALA A 227 9.26 -7.21 -5.44
C ALA A 227 10.50 -6.32 -5.67
N GLY A 228 10.41 -5.40 -6.64
CA GLY A 228 11.52 -4.54 -7.06
C GLY A 228 12.57 -5.23 -7.95
N ASN A 229 12.43 -6.53 -8.23
CA ASN A 229 13.32 -7.26 -9.11
C ASN A 229 12.76 -7.26 -10.54
N ARG A 230 13.62 -7.00 -11.52
CA ARG A 230 13.26 -7.11 -12.94
C ARG A 230 13.12 -8.59 -13.31
N ILE A 231 12.00 -8.96 -13.92
CA ILE A 231 11.73 -10.35 -14.30
C ILE A 231 11.53 -10.53 -15.81
N SER A 232 11.13 -9.48 -16.52
CA SER A 232 11.02 -9.52 -17.98
C SER A 232 11.15 -8.16 -18.66
N LEU A 233 11.51 -8.20 -19.93
CA LEU A 233 11.63 -7.08 -20.85
C LEU A 233 10.84 -7.40 -22.12
N ARG A 234 9.85 -6.57 -22.44
CA ARG A 234 9.09 -6.65 -23.69
C ARG A 234 9.45 -5.47 -24.59
N MET A 235 9.64 -5.75 -25.87
CA MET A 235 10.09 -4.79 -26.86
C MET A 235 9.00 -4.63 -27.93
N ASN A 236 8.37 -3.46 -28.01
CA ASN A 236 7.39 -3.16 -29.07
C ASN A 236 8.05 -2.31 -30.15
N LEU A 237 8.04 -2.80 -31.39
CA LEU A 237 8.57 -2.05 -32.53
C LEU A 237 7.77 -0.75 -32.75
N VAL A 238 8.45 0.39 -32.85
CA VAL A 238 7.81 1.71 -33.03
C VAL A 238 7.47 2.00 -34.49
N ASP A 239 8.25 1.50 -35.43
CA ASP A 239 8.02 1.68 -36.87
C ASP A 239 8.41 0.42 -37.64
N SER A 240 9.63 0.37 -38.15
CA SER A 240 10.12 -0.72 -38.98
C SER A 240 11.50 -1.19 -38.51
N ASP A 241 11.74 -2.49 -38.66
CA ASP A 241 13.05 -3.09 -38.48
C ASP A 241 13.45 -3.86 -39.74
N LEU A 242 14.47 -3.36 -40.44
CA LEU A 242 15.01 -3.98 -41.65
C LEU A 242 15.94 -5.18 -41.36
N CYS A 243 16.21 -5.47 -40.09
CA CYS A 243 16.91 -6.65 -39.61
C CYS A 243 15.93 -7.71 -39.12
N LYS A 244 15.64 -8.69 -39.98
CA LYS A 244 14.65 -9.74 -39.69
C LYS A 244 14.99 -10.55 -38.44
N ASP A 245 16.26 -10.85 -38.22
CA ASP A 245 16.70 -11.66 -37.07
C ASP A 245 16.47 -10.93 -35.74
N ARG A 246 16.78 -9.63 -35.68
CA ARG A 246 16.49 -8.78 -34.52
C ARG A 246 14.99 -8.65 -34.28
N MET A 247 14.22 -8.37 -35.33
CA MET A 247 12.77 -8.29 -35.27
C MET A 247 12.14 -9.58 -34.76
N GLU A 248 12.59 -10.73 -35.25
CA GLU A 248 12.09 -12.03 -34.82
C GLU A 248 12.44 -12.32 -33.36
N ALA A 249 13.70 -12.11 -32.95
CA ALA A 249 14.16 -12.33 -31.58
C ALA A 249 13.38 -11.47 -30.58
N LEU A 250 13.20 -10.18 -30.87
CA LEU A 250 12.54 -9.22 -29.98
C LEU A 250 11.01 -9.27 -30.02
N SER A 251 10.41 -10.10 -30.89
CA SER A 251 8.94 -10.24 -30.98
C SER A 251 8.30 -11.00 -29.81
N VAL A 252 9.10 -11.47 -28.85
CA VAL A 252 8.64 -12.16 -27.64
C VAL A 252 9.19 -11.47 -26.38
N ILE A 253 8.59 -11.79 -25.24
CA ILE A 253 9.04 -11.29 -23.94
C ILE A 253 10.40 -11.93 -23.60
N GLY A 254 11.39 -11.08 -23.36
CA GLY A 254 12.69 -11.46 -22.82
C GLY A 254 12.57 -11.72 -21.32
N LYS A 255 13.09 -12.85 -20.83
CA LYS A 255 13.16 -13.13 -19.39
C LYS A 255 14.46 -12.60 -18.82
N TYR A 256 14.41 -11.95 -17.67
CA TYR A 256 15.63 -11.51 -17.00
C TYR A 256 16.49 -12.73 -16.66
N TYR A 257 17.76 -12.68 -17.04
CA TYR A 257 18.72 -13.74 -16.83
C TYR A 257 19.79 -13.24 -15.88
N ASN A 258 19.76 -13.75 -14.65
CA ASN A 258 20.79 -13.54 -13.64
C ASN A 258 21.55 -14.87 -13.47
N PRO A 259 22.76 -15.01 -14.03
CA PRO A 259 23.54 -16.25 -13.91
C PRO A 259 23.94 -16.57 -12.46
#